data_AF-A0A3B8SQQ1-F1
#
_entry.id   AF-A0A3B8SQQ1-F1
#
_cell.length_a   1.000
_cell.length_b   1.000
_cell.length_c   1.000
_cell.angle_alpha   90.00
_cell.angle_beta   90.00
_cell.angle_gamma   90.00
#
_symmetry.space_group_name_H-M   'P 1'
#
loop_
_entity.id
_entity.type
_entity.pdbx_description
1 polymer ?
#
loop_
_entity_poly.entity_id
_entity_poly.type
_entity_poly.pdbx_seq_one_letter_code
_entity_poly.pdbx_strand_id
1 'polypeptide(L)'
;MNESTAQLWYTRLIREVTWLFGVALSIFIFLALLSFDLEDPGWSYQGAVGDVHNAIGPVGAFVSDWLLSWFGYAAFLVAWLPMILVRWVVRGTPDGRIWIARAVGLMLLIPGLCIVLG
;
A
#
# COMPACT_ATOMS: atom_id res chain seq x y z
N MET A 1 -29.51 14.35 24.34
CA MET A 1 -28.64 13.32 23.75
C MET A 1 -27.30 14.00 23.48
N ASN A 2 -26.27 13.64 24.23
CA ASN A 2 -25.12 14.53 24.48
C ASN A 2 -24.17 14.57 23.28
N GLU A 3 -24.00 15.74 22.68
CA GLU A 3 -23.10 15.97 21.54
C GLU A 3 -21.65 15.51 21.81
N SER A 4 -21.20 15.53 23.08
CA SER A 4 -19.86 15.05 23.48
C SER A 4 -19.66 13.54 23.27
N THR A 5 -20.68 12.73 23.56
CA THR A 5 -20.65 11.29 23.28
C THR A 5 -20.65 11.04 21.78
N ALA A 6 -21.31 11.93 21.02
CA ALA A 6 -21.42 11.84 19.59
C ALA A 6 -20.06 12.00 18.87
N GLN A 7 -19.29 12.99 19.32
CA GLN A 7 -17.95 13.27 18.78
C GLN A 7 -16.98 12.11 19.03
N LEU A 8 -17.01 11.52 20.23
CA LEU A 8 -16.09 10.44 20.61
C LEU A 8 -16.30 9.15 19.82
N TRP A 9 -17.56 8.74 19.55
CA TRP A 9 -17.81 7.54 18.75
C TRP A 9 -17.39 7.73 17.29
N TYR A 10 -17.60 8.93 16.74
CA TYR A 10 -17.25 9.24 15.36
C TYR A 10 -15.73 9.21 15.11
N THR A 11 -14.94 9.85 15.99
CA THR A 11 -13.47 9.81 15.87
C THR A 11 -12.91 8.39 16.02
N ARG A 12 -13.53 7.56 16.87
CA ARG A 12 -13.14 6.15 17.03
C ARG A 12 -13.43 5.34 15.76
N LEU A 13 -14.62 5.52 15.17
CA LEU A 13 -14.99 4.83 13.92
C LEU A 13 -14.06 5.21 12.76
N ILE A 14 -13.80 6.51 12.55
CA ILE A 14 -12.87 6.93 11.48
C ILE A 14 -11.52 6.25 11.66
N ARG A 15 -11.02 6.21 12.91
CA ARG A 15 -9.74 5.59 13.21
C ARG A 15 -9.74 4.09 12.93
N GLU A 16 -10.78 3.37 13.33
CA GLU A 16 -10.92 1.93 13.10
C GLU A 16 -11.06 1.61 11.60
N VAL A 17 -11.92 2.34 10.89
CA VAL A 17 -12.09 2.19 9.44
C VAL A 17 -10.79 2.50 8.70
N THR A 18 -10.07 3.54 9.09
CA THR A 18 -8.75 3.88 8.52
C THR A 18 -7.75 2.74 8.74
N TRP A 19 -7.75 2.13 9.93
CA TRP A 19 -6.91 0.97 10.23
C TRP A 19 -7.25 -0.24 9.38
N LEU A 20 -8.53 -0.61 9.33
CA LEU A 20 -9.02 -1.74 8.53
C LEU A 20 -8.73 -1.53 7.04
N PHE A 21 -8.91 -0.31 6.54
CA PHE A 21 -8.62 0.03 5.15
C PHE A 21 -7.14 -0.15 4.82
N GLY A 22 -6.22 0.33 5.68
CA GLY A 22 -4.79 0.14 5.45
C GLY A 22 -4.35 -1.31 5.47
N VAL A 23 -4.93 -2.12 6.36
CA VAL A 23 -4.67 -3.57 6.41
C VAL A 23 -5.21 -4.26 5.16
N ALA A 24 -6.45 -3.95 4.77
CA ALA A 24 -7.07 -4.51 3.56
C ALA A 24 -6.27 -4.15 2.31
N LEU A 25 -5.82 -2.89 2.18
CA LEU A 25 -4.99 -2.45 1.06
C LEU A 25 -3.62 -3.14 1.05
N SER A 26 -3.01 -3.35 2.22
CA SER A 26 -1.74 -4.06 2.32
C SER A 26 -1.87 -5.52 1.89
N ILE A 27 -2.92 -6.22 2.35
CA ILE A 27 -3.23 -7.59 1.95
C ILE A 27 -3.51 -7.66 0.45
N PHE A 28 -4.28 -6.70 -0.09
CA PHE A 28 -4.56 -6.60 -1.52
C PHE A 28 -3.26 -6.54 -2.34
N ILE A 29 -2.33 -5.65 -1.96
CA ILE A 29 -1.05 -5.52 -2.67
C ILE A 29 -0.20 -6.80 -2.51
N PHE A 30 -0.18 -7.41 -1.32
CA PHE A 30 0.56 -8.64 -1.08
C PHE A 30 0.06 -9.80 -1.94
N LEU A 31 -1.25 -9.99 -1.98
CA LEU A 31 -1.87 -11.05 -2.78
C LEU A 31 -1.64 -10.81 -4.27
N ALA A 32 -1.80 -9.56 -4.73
CA ALA A 32 -1.52 -9.19 -6.10
C ALA A 32 -0.07 -9.50 -6.50
N LEU A 33 0.91 -9.22 -5.63
CA LEU A 33 2.33 -9.53 -5.86
C LEU A 33 2.64 -11.03 -5.82
N LEU A 34 2.01 -11.77 -4.89
CA LEU A 34 2.21 -13.22 -4.76
C LEU A 34 1.64 -14.00 -5.94
N SER A 35 0.54 -13.53 -6.52
CA SER A 35 -0.09 -14.11 -7.72
C SER A 35 0.29 -13.36 -8.99
N PHE A 36 1.47 -12.74 -9.05
CA PHE A 36 1.96 -12.11 -10.27
C PHE A 36 2.24 -13.17 -11.34
N ASP A 37 1.71 -12.97 -12.53
CA ASP A 37 2.00 -13.78 -13.71
C ASP A 37 2.50 -12.88 -14.85
N LEU A 38 3.48 -13.37 -15.61
CA LEU A 38 4.07 -12.66 -16.75
C LEU A 38 3.15 -12.61 -17.97
N GLU A 39 2.18 -13.52 -18.04
CA GLU A 39 1.21 -13.60 -19.13
C GLU A 39 0.01 -12.65 -18.92
N ASP A 40 -0.13 -12.10 -17.71
CA ASP A 40 -1.22 -11.19 -17.37
C ASP A 40 -1.02 -9.79 -18.00
N PRO A 41 -2.10 -9.13 -18.46
CA PRO A 41 -2.02 -7.78 -19.01
C PRO A 41 -1.67 -6.75 -17.93
N GLY A 42 -0.62 -5.96 -18.17
CA GLY A 42 -0.04 -5.02 -17.24
C GLY A 42 0.49 -3.73 -17.89
N TRP A 43 1.18 -2.93 -17.08
CA TRP A 43 1.85 -1.70 -17.50
C TRP A 43 3.00 -1.97 -18.48
N SER A 44 3.81 -2.99 -18.20
CA SER A 44 4.97 -3.38 -18.99
C SER A 44 4.61 -4.32 -20.15
N TYR A 45 3.55 -5.12 -19.97
CA TYR A 45 3.11 -6.13 -20.92
C TYR A 45 1.66 -5.88 -21.37
N GLN A 46 1.49 -5.39 -22.60
CA GLN A 46 0.17 -5.29 -23.25
C GLN A 46 -0.17 -6.62 -23.96
N GLY A 47 -0.16 -7.72 -23.22
CA GLY A 47 -0.58 -9.04 -23.69
C GLY A 47 -2.03 -9.07 -24.14
N ALA A 48 -2.41 -10.10 -24.89
CA ALA A 48 -3.81 -10.31 -25.28
C ALA A 48 -4.71 -10.30 -24.03
N VAL A 49 -5.89 -9.69 -24.14
CA VAL A 49 -6.92 -9.66 -23.08
C VAL A 49 -7.53 -11.06 -22.93
N GLY A 50 -6.71 -12.02 -22.51
CA GLY A 50 -7.08 -13.39 -22.19
C GLY A 50 -7.51 -13.53 -20.73
N ASP A 51 -7.55 -14.77 -20.25
CA ASP A 51 -7.85 -15.07 -18.85
C ASP A 51 -6.74 -14.52 -17.95
N VAL A 52 -7.12 -13.70 -16.95
CA VAL A 52 -6.21 -13.14 -15.95
C VAL A 52 -6.02 -14.15 -14.83
N HIS A 53 -4.77 -14.50 -14.55
CA HIS A 53 -4.39 -15.49 -13.55
C HIS A 53 -4.17 -14.90 -12.15
N ASN A 54 -3.96 -13.57 -12.05
CA ASN A 54 -3.85 -12.91 -10.76
C ASN A 54 -5.10 -13.13 -9.89
N ALA A 55 -4.90 -13.50 -8.63
CA ALA A 55 -5.99 -13.83 -7.69
C ALA A 55 -6.91 -12.64 -7.38
N ILE A 56 -6.41 -11.43 -7.59
CA ILE A 56 -7.16 -10.17 -7.42
C ILE A 56 -7.81 -9.73 -8.75
N GLY A 57 -7.51 -10.41 -9.84
CA GLY A 57 -7.97 -10.11 -11.19
C GLY A 57 -7.14 -9.03 -11.89
N PRO A 58 -7.69 -8.38 -12.93
CA PRO A 58 -6.93 -7.49 -13.82
C PRO A 58 -6.28 -6.30 -13.10
N VAL A 59 -6.93 -5.77 -12.05
CA VAL A 59 -6.39 -4.67 -11.25
C VAL A 59 -5.17 -5.13 -10.46
N GLY A 60 -5.20 -6.34 -9.91
CA GLY A 60 -4.07 -6.94 -9.20
C GLY A 60 -2.88 -7.17 -10.12
N ALA A 61 -3.14 -7.75 -11.30
CA ALA A 61 -2.14 -7.93 -12.34
C ALA A 61 -1.43 -6.60 -12.69
N PHE A 62 -2.20 -5.57 -13.01
CA PHE A 62 -1.66 -4.25 -13.34
C PHE A 62 -0.85 -3.63 -12.19
N VAL A 63 -1.36 -3.68 -10.95
CA VAL A 63 -0.67 -3.12 -9.78
C VAL A 63 0.63 -3.87 -9.48
N SER A 64 0.59 -5.20 -9.52
CA SER A 64 1.75 -6.05 -9.26
C SER A 64 2.84 -5.87 -10.32
N ASP A 65 2.47 -5.82 -11.59
CA ASP A 65 3.39 -5.54 -12.70
C ASP A 65 4.06 -4.17 -12.58
N TRP A 66 3.29 -3.12 -12.25
CA TRP A 66 3.84 -1.78 -12.06
C TRP A 66 4.80 -1.74 -10.86
N LEU A 67 4.43 -2.34 -9.74
CA LEU A 67 5.27 -2.40 -8.53
C LEU A 67 6.57 -3.18 -8.77
N LEU A 68 6.49 -4.36 -9.37
CA LEU A 68 7.66 -5.19 -9.67
C LEU A 68 8.57 -4.53 -10.71
N SER A 69 8.01 -3.88 -11.73
CA SER A 69 8.79 -3.18 -12.75
C SER A 69 9.64 -2.03 -12.21
N TRP A 70 9.14 -1.30 -11.19
CA TRP A 70 9.85 -0.15 -10.63
C TRP A 70 10.70 -0.48 -9.40
N PHE A 71 10.24 -1.42 -8.57
CA PHE A 71 10.86 -1.70 -7.27
C PHE A 71 11.47 -3.12 -7.18
N GLY A 72 11.27 -3.99 -8.17
CA GLY A 72 11.71 -5.39 -8.12
C GLY A 72 11.20 -6.10 -6.87
N TYR A 73 12.02 -6.96 -6.25
CA TYR A 73 11.66 -7.65 -5.01
C TYR A 73 11.39 -6.70 -3.82
N ALA A 74 11.85 -5.44 -3.87
CA ALA A 74 11.50 -4.46 -2.84
C ALA A 74 10.00 -4.10 -2.85
N ALA A 75 9.25 -4.45 -3.91
CA ALA A 75 7.79 -4.31 -3.96
C ALA A 75 7.06 -4.99 -2.79
N PHE A 76 7.57 -6.12 -2.30
CA PHE A 76 7.00 -6.81 -1.13
C PHE A 76 7.13 -5.98 0.16
N LEU A 77 8.18 -5.15 0.27
CA LEU A 77 8.33 -4.22 1.38
C LEU A 77 7.43 -2.99 1.20
N VAL A 78 7.27 -2.53 -0.04
CA VAL A 78 6.34 -1.45 -0.39
C VAL A 78 4.89 -1.82 -0.03
N ALA A 79 4.52 -3.10 -0.11
CA ALA A 79 3.20 -3.58 0.31
C ALA A 79 2.89 -3.30 1.80
N TRP A 80 3.89 -3.06 2.66
CA TRP A 80 3.71 -2.66 4.07
C TRP A 80 3.46 -1.16 4.26
N LEU A 81 3.71 -0.32 3.25
CA LEU A 81 3.57 1.14 3.35
C LEU A 81 2.15 1.60 3.77
N PRO A 82 1.05 1.01 3.27
CA PRO A 82 -0.29 1.40 3.71
C PRO A 82 -0.48 1.32 5.23
N MET A 83 0.06 0.28 5.87
CA MET A 83 -0.02 0.13 7.33
C MET A 83 0.81 1.18 8.07
N ILE A 84 1.98 1.52 7.53
CA ILE A 84 2.86 2.56 8.10
C ILE A 84 2.17 3.94 8.00
N LEU A 85 1.60 4.26 6.84
CA LEU A 85 0.87 5.51 6.60
C LEU A 85 -0.34 5.64 7.51
N VAL A 86 -1.16 4.60 7.60
CA VAL A 86 -2.32 4.55 8.51
C VAL A 86 -1.89 4.74 9.96
N ARG A 87 -0.80 4.09 10.40
CA ARG A 87 -0.26 4.30 11.75
C ARG A 87 0.16 5.74 11.98
N TRP A 88 0.73 6.42 10.99
CA TRP A 88 1.15 7.81 11.09
C TRP A 88 -0.03 8.78 11.12
N VAL A 89 -1.01 8.58 10.24
CA VAL A 89 -2.25 9.37 10.19
C VAL A 89 -3.01 9.23 11.51
N VAL A 90 -3.20 8.01 11.99
CA VAL A 90 -3.96 7.74 13.23
C VAL A 90 -3.23 8.25 14.46
N ARG A 91 -1.88 8.21 14.49
CA ARG A 91 -1.11 8.77 15.61
C ARG A 91 -1.15 10.29 15.67
N GLY A 92 -1.69 10.97 14.65
CA GLY A 92 -2.05 12.38 14.71
C GLY A 92 -0.93 13.26 15.26
N THR A 93 0.32 13.03 14.86
CA THR A 93 1.43 13.89 15.31
C THR A 93 1.25 15.27 14.65
N PRO A 94 1.01 16.35 15.41
CA PRO A 94 0.75 17.69 14.86
C PRO A 94 1.97 18.29 14.18
N ASP A 95 3.16 17.80 14.54
CA ASP A 95 4.42 18.36 14.07
C ASP A 95 4.72 17.95 12.62
N GLY A 96 4.59 18.90 11.70
CA GLY A 96 4.95 18.72 10.29
C GLY A 96 6.41 18.32 10.06
N ARG A 97 7.32 18.67 11.00
CA ARG A 97 8.73 18.24 10.97
C ARG A 97 8.89 16.73 11.08
N ILE A 98 8.04 16.07 11.88
CA ILE A 98 8.05 14.60 12.03
C ILE A 98 7.52 13.95 10.75
N TRP A 99 6.51 14.55 10.12
CA TRP A 99 6.00 14.11 8.81
C TRP A 99 7.07 14.20 7.72
N ILE A 100 7.80 15.31 7.66
CA ILE A 100 8.90 15.49 6.71
C ILE A 100 10.02 14.49 6.99
N ALA A 101 10.43 14.32 8.25
CA ALA A 101 11.47 13.35 8.62
C ALA A 101 11.08 11.90 8.25
N ARG A 102 9.82 11.54 8.45
CA ARG A 102 9.25 10.24 8.05
C ARG A 102 9.23 10.05 6.53
N ALA A 103 8.81 11.07 5.79
CA ALA A 103 8.80 11.06 4.33
C ALA A 103 10.23 10.95 3.76
N VAL A 104 11.17 11.74 4.28
CA VAL A 104 12.59 11.71 3.90
C VAL A 104 13.20 10.34 4.23
N GLY A 105 12.93 9.78 5.42
CA GLY A 105 13.38 8.45 5.79
C GLY A 105 12.90 7.37 4.81
N LEU A 106 11.61 7.40 4.43
CA LEU A 106 11.07 6.51 3.40
C LEU A 106 11.75 6.72 2.05
N MET A 107 11.92 7.99 1.63
CA MET A 107 12.58 8.34 0.37
C MET A 107 14.02 7.85 0.29
N LEU A 108 14.74 7.78 1.42
CA LEU A 108 16.11 7.28 1.48
C LEU A 108 16.17 5.75 1.55
N LEU A 109 15.21 5.11 2.22
CA LEU A 109 15.17 3.65 2.38
C LEU A 109 14.74 2.93 1.10
N ILE A 110 13.78 3.50 0.36
CA ILE A 110 13.23 2.85 -0.84
C ILE A 110 14.32 2.61 -1.90
N PRO A 111 15.15 3.59 -2.31
CA PRO A 111 16.22 3.37 -3.28
C PRO A 111 17.30 2.39 -2.76
N GLY A 112 17.66 2.49 -1.48
CA GLY A 112 18.65 1.58 -0.88
C GLY A 112 18.18 0.13 -0.86
N LEU A 113 16.90 -0.10 -0.57
CA LEU A 113 16.29 -1.43 -0.60
C LEU A 113 16.15 -1.97 -2.02
N CYS A 114 15.81 -1.12 -2.99
CA CYS A 114 15.80 -1.51 -4.41
C CYS A 114 17.18 -1.93 -4.89
N ILE A 115 18.25 -1.26 -4.46
CA ILE A 115 19.64 -1.60 -4.84
C ILE A 115 20.11 -2.92 -4.20
N VAL A 116 19.62 -3.26 -3.00
CA VAL A 116 20.04 -4.49 -2.28
C VAL A 116 19.26 -5.72 -2.73
N LEU A 117 17.99 -5.55 -3.11
CA LEU A 117 17.07 -6.65 -3.42
C LEU A 117 16.80 -6.84 -4.91
N GLY A 118 17.14 -5.87 -5.77
CA GLY A 118 17.06 -5.97 -7.23
C GLY A 118 18.38 -6.41 -7.83
#